data_AF-A0A3D3BML8-F1
#
_entry.id   AF-A0A3D3BML8-F1
#
_cell.length_a   1.000
_cell.length_b   1.000
_cell.length_c   1.000
_cell.angle_alpha   90.00
_cell.angle_beta   90.00
_cell.angle_gamma   90.00
#
_symmetry.space_group_name_H-M   'P 1'
#
loop_
_entity.id
_entity.type
_entity.pdbx_description
1 polymer ?
#
loop_
_entity_poly.entity_id
_entity_poly.type
_entity_poly.pdbx_seq_one_letter_code
_entity_poly.pdbx_strand_id
1 'polypeptide(L)'
;LSDPATRIVSLTITEGGYNIIPTTGDFDLANDDVRRDLANNHTPVTVFGVVTEALRRRRAADVAPFTVLSCDNIQHNGDVARHAFSSFAAARDAELGRWMRSEVAFPNSMVDRITPGTTDQDVASVSRELGIKDEWPVLCEPFFQWVIEDDFPSGRPEWEHVGVQMTRDVA
;
A
#
# COMPACT_ATOMS: atom_id res chain seq x y z
N LEU A 1 2.74 -9.49 9.30
CA LEU A 1 1.48 -8.82 8.90
C LEU A 1 0.28 -9.19 9.77
N SER A 2 0.12 -10.44 10.23
CA SER A 2 -1.01 -10.80 11.11
C SER A 2 -0.84 -10.42 12.59
N ASP A 3 0.30 -9.86 12.99
CA ASP A 3 0.53 -9.38 14.36
C ASP A 3 -0.48 -8.26 14.71
N PRO A 4 -1.22 -8.33 15.83
CA PRO A 4 -2.17 -7.30 16.23
C PRO A 4 -1.58 -5.88 16.32
N ALA A 5 -0.28 -5.74 16.61
CA ALA A 5 0.40 -4.45 16.64
C ALA A 5 0.55 -3.82 15.23
N THR A 6 0.46 -4.61 14.16
CA THR A 6 0.39 -4.11 12.79
C THR A 6 -1.03 -3.58 12.52
N ARG A 7 -1.14 -2.24 12.46
CA ARG A 7 -2.42 -1.53 12.27
C ARG A 7 -2.56 -0.88 10.90
N ILE A 8 -1.45 -0.69 10.18
CA ILE A 8 -1.39 -0.11 8.84
C ILE A 8 -0.42 -0.94 7.99
N VAL A 9 -0.79 -1.20 6.75
CA VAL A 9 0.08 -1.74 5.70
C VAL A 9 0.10 -0.70 4.57
N SER A 10 1.23 -0.02 4.38
CA SER A 10 1.39 1.02 3.35
C SER A 10 2.00 0.46 2.07
N LEU A 11 1.69 1.08 0.93
CA LEU A 11 2.10 0.62 -0.41
C LEU A 11 2.78 1.73 -1.21
N THR A 12 3.91 1.39 -1.84
CA THR A 12 4.56 2.16 -2.93
C THR A 12 4.98 1.15 -4.00
N ILE A 13 3.98 0.59 -4.69
CA ILE A 13 4.14 -0.55 -5.62
C ILE A 13 4.13 -0.13 -7.09
N THR A 14 4.24 1.17 -7.37
CA THR A 14 4.11 1.83 -8.67
C THR A 14 2.68 1.86 -9.20
N GLU A 15 2.43 2.73 -10.18
CA GLU A 15 1.13 2.90 -10.83
C GLU A 15 0.63 1.60 -11.48
N GLY A 16 1.56 0.82 -12.04
CA GLY A 16 1.28 -0.50 -12.63
C GLY A 16 1.13 -1.64 -11.62
N GLY A 17 1.43 -1.41 -10.34
CA GLY A 17 1.49 -2.45 -9.31
C GLY A 17 0.13 -2.99 -8.88
N TYR A 18 -0.97 -2.27 -9.16
CA TYR A 18 -2.33 -2.62 -8.72
C TYR A 18 -3.01 -3.67 -9.62
N ASN A 19 -2.35 -4.10 -10.70
CA ASN A 19 -2.82 -5.16 -11.59
C ASN A 19 -4.25 -4.91 -12.11
N ILE A 20 -4.52 -3.66 -12.46
CA ILE A 20 -5.78 -3.23 -13.08
C ILE A 20 -5.61 -3.15 -14.59
N ILE A 21 -6.53 -3.74 -15.32
CA ILE A 21 -6.58 -3.71 -16.79
C ILE A 21 -6.98 -2.29 -17.22
N PRO A 22 -6.12 -1.52 -17.92
CA PRO A 22 -6.42 -0.12 -18.22
C PRO A 22 -7.65 0.10 -19.09
N THR A 23 -8.01 -0.89 -19.92
CA THR A 23 -9.15 -0.79 -20.85
C THR A 23 -10.49 -1.10 -20.21
N THR A 24 -10.55 -1.94 -19.17
CA THR A 24 -11.82 -2.34 -18.54
C THR A 24 -11.96 -1.80 -17.11
N GLY A 25 -10.85 -1.47 -16.45
CA GLY A 25 -10.82 -1.11 -15.03
C GLY A 25 -10.94 -2.32 -14.10
N ASP A 26 -10.98 -3.55 -14.63
CA ASP A 26 -11.05 -4.77 -13.83
C ASP A 26 -9.68 -5.18 -13.31
N PHE A 27 -9.67 -5.91 -12.20
CA PHE A 27 -8.48 -6.60 -11.72
C PHE A 27 -8.11 -7.78 -12.65
N ASP A 28 -6.86 -7.86 -13.11
CA ASP A 28 -6.38 -8.88 -14.04
C ASP A 28 -6.17 -10.24 -13.37
N LEU A 29 -7.22 -11.06 -13.36
CA LEU A 29 -7.16 -12.45 -12.89
C LEU A 29 -6.36 -13.38 -13.81
N ALA A 30 -6.04 -12.94 -15.03
CA ALA A 30 -5.23 -13.69 -15.97
C ALA A 30 -3.72 -13.44 -15.77
N ASN A 31 -3.29 -12.59 -14.85
CA ASN A 31 -1.87 -12.46 -14.51
C ASN A 31 -1.32 -13.78 -13.92
N ASP A 32 -0.16 -14.24 -14.40
CA ASP A 32 0.43 -15.53 -14.01
C ASP A 32 0.71 -15.66 -12.50
N ASP A 33 1.25 -14.60 -11.88
CA ASP A 33 1.53 -14.58 -10.45
C ASP A 33 0.25 -14.49 -9.62
N VAL A 34 -0.78 -13.80 -10.12
CA VAL A 34 -2.11 -13.79 -9.50
C VAL A 34 -2.75 -15.18 -9.54
N ARG A 35 -2.72 -15.86 -10.69
CA ARG A 35 -3.24 -17.24 -10.80
C ARG A 35 -2.49 -18.19 -9.87
N ARG A 36 -1.17 -18.02 -9.75
CA ARG A 36 -0.33 -18.78 -8.82
C ARG A 36 -0.78 -18.58 -7.38
N ASP A 37 -1.00 -17.33 -6.95
CA ASP A 37 -1.43 -17.04 -5.59
C ASP A 37 -2.87 -17.52 -5.31
N LEU A 38 -3.76 -17.45 -6.31
CA LEU A 38 -5.14 -17.96 -6.20
C LEU A 38 -5.20 -19.48 -6.07
N ALA A 39 -4.23 -20.23 -6.62
CA ALA A 39 -4.14 -21.68 -6.44
C ALA A 39 -3.94 -22.08 -4.97
N ASN A 40 -3.47 -21.15 -4.12
CA ASN A 40 -3.42 -21.27 -2.66
C ASN A 40 -2.74 -22.56 -2.14
N ASN A 41 -1.75 -23.05 -2.88
CA ASN A 41 -0.97 -24.26 -2.57
C ASN A 41 0.50 -23.93 -2.24
N HIS A 42 0.88 -22.66 -2.27
CA HIS A 42 2.23 -22.15 -2.06
C HIS A 42 2.22 -20.86 -1.24
N THR A 43 3.41 -20.42 -0.81
CA THR A 43 3.60 -19.07 -0.26
C THR A 43 3.26 -18.04 -1.34
N PRO A 44 2.39 -17.05 -1.05
CA PRO A 44 2.03 -16.04 -2.02
C PRO A 44 3.23 -15.19 -2.44
N VAL A 45 3.27 -14.81 -3.72
CA VAL A 45 4.35 -14.01 -4.32
C VAL A 45 3.91 -12.58 -4.64
N THR A 46 2.62 -12.34 -4.78
CA THR A 46 2.06 -11.01 -5.02
C THR A 46 1.72 -10.30 -3.72
N VAL A 47 1.69 -8.97 -3.75
CA VAL A 47 1.18 -8.16 -2.64
C VAL A 47 -0.27 -8.51 -2.31
N PHE A 48 -1.09 -8.83 -3.32
CA PHE A 48 -2.50 -9.20 -3.13
C PHE A 48 -2.64 -10.50 -2.35
N GLY A 49 -1.88 -11.53 -2.73
CA GLY A 49 -1.84 -12.81 -2.02
C GLY A 49 -1.37 -12.65 -0.58
N VAL A 50 -0.29 -11.90 -0.36
CA VAL A 50 0.30 -11.66 0.97
C VAL A 50 -0.67 -10.90 1.89
N VAL A 51 -1.23 -9.78 1.43
CA VAL A 51 -2.16 -8.95 2.22
C VAL A 51 -3.47 -9.69 2.48
N THR A 52 -4.05 -10.32 1.47
CA THR A 52 -5.31 -11.08 1.60
C THR A 52 -5.14 -12.26 2.57
N GLU A 53 -4.02 -12.98 2.51
CA GLU A 53 -3.75 -14.06 3.45
C GLU A 53 -3.56 -13.55 4.88
N ALA A 54 -2.89 -12.42 5.07
CA ALA A 54 -2.72 -11.82 6.38
C ALA A 54 -4.08 -11.42 7.00
N LEU A 55 -4.95 -10.77 6.21
CA LEU A 55 -6.29 -10.37 6.61
C LEU A 55 -7.20 -11.57 6.90
N ARG A 56 -7.16 -12.62 6.07
CA ARG A 56 -7.88 -13.87 6.30
C ARG A 56 -7.49 -14.50 7.64
N ARG A 57 -6.19 -14.54 7.96
CA ARG A 57 -5.68 -15.05 9.24
C ARG A 57 -6.13 -14.20 10.42
N ARG A 58 -6.10 -12.86 10.29
CA ARG A 58 -6.59 -11.94 11.32
C ARG A 58 -8.07 -12.17 11.61
N ARG A 59 -8.89 -12.23 10.56
CA ARG A 59 -10.33 -12.53 10.67
C ARG A 59 -10.60 -13.85 11.38
N ALA A 60 -9.88 -14.92 11.03
CA ALA A 60 -10.03 -16.23 11.67
C ALA A 60 -9.60 -16.26 13.15
N ALA A 61 -8.75 -15.32 13.57
CA ALA A 61 -8.25 -15.18 14.93
C ALA A 61 -8.94 -14.06 15.72
N ASP A 62 -10.04 -13.48 15.19
CA ASP A 62 -10.76 -12.35 15.78
C ASP A 62 -9.88 -11.13 16.07
N VAL A 63 -8.90 -10.88 15.19
CA VAL A 63 -8.03 -9.70 15.22
C VAL A 63 -8.56 -8.67 14.22
N ALA A 64 -8.77 -7.44 14.68
CA ALA A 64 -9.25 -6.33 13.83
C ALA A 64 -8.41 -6.15 12.56
N PRO A 65 -8.98 -5.79 11.40
CA PRO A 65 -8.21 -5.53 10.19
C PRO A 65 -7.25 -4.34 10.36
N PHE A 66 -6.15 -4.36 9.60
CA PHE A 66 -5.31 -3.18 9.42
C PHE A 66 -5.84 -2.32 8.26
N THR A 67 -5.54 -1.04 8.27
CA THR A 67 -5.74 -0.15 7.11
C THR A 67 -4.72 -0.48 6.02
N VAL A 68 -5.15 -0.47 4.75
CA VAL A 68 -4.26 -0.53 3.59
C VAL A 68 -4.11 0.88 3.02
N LEU A 69 -2.94 1.49 3.18
CA LEU A 69 -2.68 2.88 2.79
C LEU A 69 -1.83 2.91 1.52
N SER A 70 -2.43 3.28 0.39
CA SER A 70 -1.66 3.55 -0.81
C SER A 70 -0.93 4.89 -0.69
N CYS A 71 0.36 4.89 -1.04
CA CYS A 71 1.20 6.05 -1.21
C CYS A 71 1.75 6.11 -2.65
N ASP A 72 1.06 5.48 -3.61
CA ASP A 72 1.37 5.60 -5.03
C ASP A 72 0.64 6.80 -5.65
N ASN A 73 1.25 7.40 -6.67
CA ASN A 73 0.72 8.59 -7.36
C ASN A 73 -0.38 8.21 -8.38
N ILE A 74 -1.51 7.72 -7.88
CA ILE A 74 -2.68 7.34 -8.66
C ILE A 74 -3.86 8.17 -8.15
N GLN A 75 -4.69 8.69 -9.05
CA GLN A 75 -5.95 9.32 -8.65
C GLN A 75 -6.83 8.29 -7.93
N HIS A 76 -7.38 8.67 -6.78
CA HIS A 76 -8.19 7.78 -5.94
C HIS A 76 -7.44 6.47 -5.60
N ASN A 77 -6.17 6.56 -5.21
CA ASN A 77 -5.31 5.41 -4.94
C ASN A 77 -5.86 4.44 -3.88
N GLY A 78 -6.61 4.95 -2.89
CA GLY A 78 -7.33 4.15 -1.90
C GLY A 78 -8.46 3.34 -2.54
N ASP A 79 -9.23 3.93 -3.44
CA ASP A 79 -10.30 3.24 -4.17
C ASP A 79 -9.76 2.18 -5.14
N VAL A 80 -8.66 2.50 -5.84
CA VAL A 80 -7.95 1.54 -6.71
C VAL A 80 -7.42 0.37 -5.88
N ALA A 81 -6.80 0.62 -4.73
CA ALA A 81 -6.37 -0.42 -3.80
C ALA A 81 -7.57 -1.26 -3.33
N ARG A 82 -8.64 -0.62 -2.84
CA ARG A 82 -9.87 -1.30 -2.39
C ARG A 82 -10.41 -2.23 -3.46
N HIS A 83 -10.49 -1.75 -4.71
CA HIS A 83 -10.94 -2.54 -5.85
C HIS A 83 -10.01 -3.74 -6.08
N ALA A 84 -8.71 -3.53 -6.23
CA ALA A 84 -7.74 -4.59 -6.52
C ALA A 84 -7.73 -5.69 -5.43
N PHE A 85 -7.56 -5.30 -4.16
CA PHE A 85 -7.49 -6.26 -3.05
C PHE A 85 -8.82 -6.99 -2.83
N SER A 86 -9.96 -6.30 -2.92
CA SER A 86 -11.27 -6.95 -2.75
C SER A 86 -11.62 -7.87 -3.92
N SER A 87 -11.19 -7.56 -5.14
CA SER A 87 -11.40 -8.41 -6.33
C SER A 87 -10.56 -9.68 -6.27
N PHE A 88 -9.27 -9.57 -5.90
CA PHE A 88 -8.42 -10.75 -5.64
C PHE A 88 -9.02 -11.62 -4.53
N ALA A 89 -9.43 -11.01 -3.42
CA ALA A 89 -10.03 -11.73 -2.31
C ALA A 89 -11.33 -12.43 -2.71
N ALA A 90 -12.19 -11.77 -3.49
CA ALA A 90 -13.45 -12.36 -3.99
C ALA A 90 -13.20 -13.56 -4.93
N ALA A 91 -12.16 -13.50 -5.76
CA ALA A 91 -11.77 -14.62 -6.62
C ALA A 91 -11.26 -15.82 -5.83
N ARG A 92 -10.68 -15.59 -4.64
CA ARG A 92 -10.25 -16.64 -3.70
C ARG A 92 -11.41 -17.19 -2.88
N ASP A 93 -12.23 -16.31 -2.32
CA ASP A 93 -13.38 -16.60 -1.48
C ASP A 93 -14.34 -15.39 -1.52
N ALA A 94 -15.54 -15.60 -2.05
CA ALA A 94 -16.52 -14.54 -2.24
C ALA A 94 -16.94 -13.85 -0.91
N GLU A 95 -16.95 -14.57 0.20
CA GLU A 95 -17.25 -14.00 1.52
C GLU A 95 -16.07 -13.17 2.02
N LEU A 96 -14.84 -13.62 1.82
CA LEU A 96 -13.65 -12.84 2.17
C LEU A 96 -13.59 -11.54 1.38
N GLY A 97 -13.90 -11.57 0.07
CA GLY A 97 -13.95 -10.37 -0.76
C GLY A 97 -15.02 -9.37 -0.31
N ARG A 98 -16.20 -9.84 0.10
CA ARG A 98 -17.24 -8.97 0.69
C ARG A 98 -16.79 -8.35 2.01
N TRP A 99 -16.21 -9.16 2.90
CA TRP A 99 -15.71 -8.71 4.19
C TRP A 99 -14.57 -7.69 4.04
N MET A 100 -13.62 -7.91 3.12
CA MET A 100 -12.54 -6.94 2.88
C MET A 100 -13.09 -5.60 2.37
N ARG A 101 -14.11 -5.63 1.51
CA ARG A 101 -14.72 -4.40 0.98
C ARG A 101 -15.44 -3.58 2.06
N SER A 102 -15.99 -4.22 3.09
CA SER A 102 -16.75 -3.55 4.15
C SER A 102 -15.92 -3.19 5.38
N GLU A 103 -15.01 -4.07 5.80
CA GLU A 103 -14.31 -3.95 7.09
C GLU A 103 -12.89 -3.37 6.99
N VAL A 104 -12.26 -3.42 5.81
CA VAL A 104 -10.90 -2.93 5.63
C VAL A 104 -10.95 -1.50 5.10
N ALA A 105 -10.27 -0.59 5.80
CA ALA A 105 -10.12 0.80 5.37
C ALA A 105 -9.05 0.92 4.29
N PHE A 106 -9.37 1.73 3.28
CA PHE A 106 -8.50 2.09 2.15
C PHE A 106 -8.61 3.59 1.90
N PRO A 107 -8.04 4.44 2.78
CA PRO A 107 -8.08 5.89 2.61
C PRO A 107 -7.34 6.31 1.34
N ASN A 108 -7.90 7.27 0.61
CA ASN A 108 -7.17 7.95 -0.45
C ASN A 108 -6.08 8.86 0.14
N SER A 109 -5.01 9.05 -0.63
CA SER A 109 -3.95 9.99 -0.31
C SER A 109 -3.42 10.70 -1.54
N MET A 110 -2.89 11.90 -1.35
CA MET A 110 -2.06 12.61 -2.32
C MET A 110 -0.65 12.72 -1.74
N VAL A 111 0.33 12.20 -2.46
CA VAL A 111 1.75 12.24 -2.09
C VAL A 111 2.51 13.09 -3.09
N ASP A 112 3.38 13.98 -2.61
CA ASP A 112 4.24 14.78 -3.48
C ASP A 112 5.62 15.00 -2.86
N ARG A 113 6.65 14.47 -3.56
CA ARG A 113 8.06 14.73 -3.30
C ARG A 113 8.92 14.12 -4.41
N ILE A 114 9.65 14.94 -5.16
CA ILE A 114 10.61 14.44 -6.15
C ILE A 114 11.76 13.71 -5.45
N THR A 115 11.90 12.42 -5.79
CA THR A 115 12.90 11.51 -5.21
C THR A 115 13.58 10.72 -6.33
N PRO A 116 14.70 11.19 -6.89
CA PRO A 116 15.44 10.49 -7.93
C PRO A 116 15.98 9.14 -7.43
N GLY A 117 16.23 8.21 -8.36
CA GLY A 117 16.95 6.99 -8.04
C GLY A 117 18.40 7.29 -7.63
N THR A 118 18.85 6.68 -6.54
CA THR A 118 20.22 6.85 -6.02
C THR A 118 21.27 6.40 -7.04
N THR A 119 22.29 7.23 -7.23
CA THR A 119 23.46 6.92 -8.07
C THR A 119 24.73 6.76 -7.25
N ASP A 120 25.77 6.16 -7.83
CA ASP A 120 27.11 6.07 -7.20
C ASP A 120 27.70 7.45 -6.87
N GLN A 121 27.34 8.47 -7.66
CA GLN A 121 27.75 9.85 -7.40
C GLN A 121 27.10 10.41 -6.14
N ASP A 122 25.84 10.07 -5.87
CA ASP A 122 25.12 10.49 -4.66
C ASP A 122 25.70 9.82 -3.41
N VAL A 123 26.04 8.53 -3.50
CA VAL A 123 26.75 7.80 -2.42
C VAL A 123 28.08 8.49 -2.10
N ALA A 124 28.85 8.85 -3.15
CA ALA A 124 30.13 9.52 -2.99
C ALA A 124 30.03 10.97 -2.49
N SER A 125 28.96 11.70 -2.83
CA SER A 125 28.74 13.07 -2.36
C SER A 125 28.36 13.09 -0.89
N VAL A 126 27.39 12.26 -0.47
CA VAL A 126 26.94 12.14 0.93
C VAL A 126 28.11 11.79 1.85
N SER A 127 28.94 10.82 1.46
CA SER A 127 30.12 10.43 2.23
C SER A 127 31.12 11.57 2.42
N ARG A 128 31.33 12.37 1.38
CA ARG A 128 32.27 13.50 1.41
C ARG A 128 31.73 14.69 2.21
N GLU A 129 30.45 15.01 2.04
CA GLU A 129 29.82 16.21 2.60
C GLU A 129 29.43 16.02 4.07
N LEU A 130 28.93 14.83 4.44
CA LEU A 130 28.47 14.53 5.79
C LEU A 130 29.48 13.73 6.62
N GLY A 131 30.51 13.16 5.98
CA GLY A 131 31.46 12.26 6.64
C GLY A 131 30.86 10.89 7.01
N ILE A 132 29.70 10.54 6.44
CA ILE A 132 28.95 9.32 6.74
C ILE A 132 29.06 8.36 5.56
N LYS A 133 29.55 7.14 5.80
CA LYS A 133 29.47 6.06 4.81
C LYS A 133 28.06 5.45 4.82
N ASP A 134 27.17 6.02 4.05
CA ASP A 134 25.84 5.46 3.74
C ASP A 134 25.93 4.69 2.40
N GLU A 135 25.56 3.42 2.40
CA GLU A 135 25.61 2.57 1.20
C GLU A 135 24.41 2.79 0.27
N TRP A 136 23.33 3.41 0.78
CA TRP A 136 22.14 3.69 -0.02
C TRP A 136 21.38 4.93 0.47
N PRO A 137 21.98 6.13 0.31
CA PRO A 137 21.30 7.36 0.66
C PRO A 137 20.14 7.63 -0.30
N VAL A 138 19.07 8.24 0.21
CA VAL A 138 17.93 8.70 -0.58
C VAL A 138 17.95 10.22 -0.65
N LEU A 139 18.23 10.74 -1.84
CA LEU A 139 18.19 12.17 -2.11
C LEU A 139 16.79 12.56 -2.57
N CYS A 140 16.35 13.73 -2.14
CA CYS A 140 15.04 14.29 -2.48
C CYS A 140 15.07 15.81 -2.37
N GLU A 141 14.11 16.46 -2.98
CA GLU A 141 13.95 17.90 -2.82
C GLU A 141 13.50 18.27 -1.38
N PRO A 142 13.64 19.56 -0.98
CA PRO A 142 13.16 20.03 0.32
C PRO A 142 11.63 20.05 0.44
N PHE A 143 10.92 20.26 -0.66
CA PHE A 143 9.46 20.25 -0.67
C PHE A 143 8.93 18.86 -0.35
N PHE A 144 7.84 18.80 0.40
CA PHE A 144 7.02 17.61 0.52
C PHE A 144 5.58 18.03 0.81
N GLN A 145 4.63 17.24 0.33
CA GLN A 145 3.24 17.34 0.71
C GLN A 145 2.65 15.94 0.84
N TRP A 146 1.83 15.75 1.87
CA TRP A 146 1.06 14.53 2.04
C TRP A 146 -0.31 14.90 2.59
N VAL A 147 -1.36 14.58 1.83
CA VAL A 147 -2.76 14.75 2.22
C VAL A 147 -3.36 13.36 2.30
N ILE A 148 -4.06 13.04 3.40
CA ILE A 148 -4.62 11.71 3.64
C ILE A 148 -6.06 11.84 4.15
N GLU A 149 -6.96 11.01 3.62
CA GLU A 149 -8.26 10.80 4.24
C GLU A 149 -8.10 10.17 5.63
N ASP A 150 -8.77 10.72 6.64
CA ASP A 150 -8.67 10.24 8.03
C ASP A 150 -9.60 9.04 8.30
N ASP A 151 -9.33 7.91 7.62
CA ASP A 151 -10.02 6.63 7.79
C ASP A 151 -9.07 5.52 8.26
N PHE A 152 -8.89 5.44 9.59
CA PHE A 152 -8.01 4.48 10.24
C PHE A 152 -8.69 3.84 11.46
N PRO A 153 -9.56 2.81 11.27
CA PRO A 153 -10.36 2.22 12.35
C PRO A 153 -9.53 1.65 13.52
N SER A 154 -8.31 1.20 13.24
CA SER A 154 -7.36 0.70 14.24
C SER A 154 -6.41 1.78 14.79
N GLY A 155 -6.58 3.04 14.38
CA GLY A 155 -5.72 4.18 14.71
C GLY A 155 -4.48 4.31 13.81
N ARG A 156 -3.90 5.51 13.82
CA ARG A 156 -2.71 5.91 13.06
C ARG A 156 -1.77 6.78 13.91
N PRO A 157 -0.53 7.02 13.48
CA PRO A 157 0.31 8.07 14.05
C PRO A 157 -0.34 9.47 13.89
N GLU A 158 0.03 10.39 14.79
CA GLU A 158 -0.36 11.80 14.74
C GLU A 158 0.48 12.57 13.69
N TRP A 159 0.40 12.16 12.42
CA TRP A 159 1.17 12.74 11.32
C TRP A 159 0.89 14.24 11.08
N GLU A 160 -0.28 14.72 11.52
CA GLU A 160 -0.64 16.14 11.51
C GLU A 160 0.33 17.01 12.33
N HIS A 161 1.01 16.45 13.32
CA HIS A 161 2.02 17.16 14.11
C HIS A 161 3.34 17.38 13.37
N VAL A 162 3.54 16.73 12.21
CA VAL A 162 4.77 16.81 11.41
C VAL A 162 4.50 17.24 9.96
N GLY A 163 3.36 17.90 9.71
CA GLY A 163 3.06 18.58 8.44
C GLY A 163 2.17 17.82 7.46
N VAL A 164 1.66 16.65 7.82
CA VAL A 164 0.67 15.92 7.00
C VAL A 164 -0.72 16.53 7.17
N GLN A 165 -1.46 16.67 6.07
CA GLN A 165 -2.81 17.22 6.08
C GLN A 165 -3.83 16.08 6.17
N MET A 166 -4.51 15.98 7.30
CA MET A 166 -5.61 15.04 7.47
C MET A 166 -6.91 15.69 6.98
N THR A 167 -7.63 15.01 6.08
CA THR A 167 -8.88 15.51 5.48
C THR A 167 -9.97 14.45 5.53
N ARG A 168 -11.21 14.85 5.22
CA ARG A 168 -12.33 13.90 5.00
C ARG A 168 -12.42 13.41 3.56
N ASP A 169 -11.88 14.20 2.64
CA ASP A 169 -11.90 13.94 1.21
C ASP A 169 -10.64 14.58 0.60
N VAL A 170 -9.90 13.79 -0.18
CA VAL A 170 -8.68 14.22 -0.88
C VAL A 170 -9.00 14.80 -2.27
N ALA A 171 -10.20 14.56 -2.80
CA ALA A 171 -10.64 15.01 -4.13
C ALA A 171 -10.82 16.54 -4.26
#